data_AF-A0A8E2JZ55-F1
#
_entry.id   AF-A0A8E2JZ55-F1
#
_cell.length_a   1.000
_cell.length_b   1.000
_cell.length_c   1.000
_cell.angle_alpha   90.00
_cell.angle_beta   90.00
_cell.angle_gamma   90.00
#
_symmetry.space_group_name_H-M   'P 1'
#
loop_
_entity.id
_entity.type
_entity.pdbx_description
1 polymer ?
#
loop_
_entity_poly.entity_id
_entity_poly.type
_entity_poly.pdbx_seq_one_letter_code
_entity_poly.pdbx_strand_id
1 'polypeptide(L)'
;MDRKTPVANDVARDNTALQQLIQDKFPSTDPIMLGDWEVGTGRFSSLQKGLPQGRKLCGVVVRVHSENGAVRVGGEIYSNVKTENVETGRHLKNEHFLLVVDAGNWCITLGRPTYRLILM
;
A
#
# COMPACT_ATOMS: atom_id res chain seq x y z
N MET A 1 5.72 -12.60 -7.77
CA MET A 1 4.30 -12.43 -7.39
C MET A 1 3.85 -11.07 -7.86
N ASP A 2 2.64 -10.96 -8.41
CA ASP A 2 2.02 -9.65 -8.62
C ASP A 2 1.87 -8.96 -7.27
N ARG A 3 2.47 -7.78 -7.12
CA ARG A 3 2.40 -7.02 -5.86
C ARG A 3 1.03 -6.37 -5.67
N LYS A 4 0.27 -6.24 -6.76
CA LYS A 4 -1.12 -5.79 -6.81
C LYS A 4 -2.07 -6.96 -6.60
N THR A 5 -2.74 -6.99 -5.46
CA THR A 5 -3.88 -7.87 -5.22
C THR A 5 -5.17 -7.03 -5.24
N PRO A 6 -6.13 -7.30 -6.14
CA PRO A 6 -7.43 -6.63 -6.11
C PRO A 6 -8.13 -6.84 -4.77
N VAL A 7 -8.79 -5.79 -4.27
CA VAL A 7 -9.58 -5.84 -3.03
C VAL A 7 -10.99 -5.31 -3.34
N ALA A 8 -12.00 -6.06 -2.92
CA ALA A 8 -13.39 -5.62 -3.06
C ALA A 8 -13.64 -4.35 -2.22
N ASN A 9 -14.50 -3.45 -2.69
CA ASN A 9 -14.70 -2.13 -2.06
C ASN A 9 -15.29 -2.22 -0.64
N ASP A 10 -16.18 -3.17 -0.40
CA ASP A 10 -16.71 -3.50 0.92
C ASP A 10 -15.60 -3.99 1.87
N VAL A 11 -14.75 -4.91 1.40
CA VAL A 11 -13.61 -5.40 2.18
C VAL A 11 -12.60 -4.29 2.47
N ALA A 12 -12.27 -3.43 1.49
CA ALA A 12 -11.30 -2.35 1.66
C ALA A 12 -11.73 -1.30 2.71
N ARG A 13 -13.04 -1.18 2.96
CA ARG A 13 -13.62 -0.21 3.90
C ARG A 13 -13.92 -0.80 5.28
N ASP A 14 -14.03 -2.11 5.39
CA ASP A 14 -14.23 -2.82 6.65
C ASP A 14 -12.88 -3.25 7.23
N ASN A 15 -12.52 -2.69 8.39
CA ASN A 15 -11.24 -2.98 9.03
C ASN A 15 -11.08 -4.46 9.37
N THR A 16 -12.14 -5.11 9.86
CA THR A 16 -12.11 -6.51 10.29
C THR A 16 -12.00 -7.42 9.06
N ALA A 17 -12.79 -7.17 8.03
CA ALA A 17 -12.72 -7.94 6.79
C ALA A 17 -11.36 -7.79 6.09
N LEU A 18 -10.80 -6.56 6.08
CA LEU A 18 -9.49 -6.29 5.50
C LEU A 18 -8.37 -6.99 6.28
N GLN A 19 -8.39 -6.92 7.61
CA GLN A 19 -7.42 -7.65 8.46
C GLN A 19 -7.50 -9.16 8.21
N GLN A 20 -8.70 -9.72 8.12
CA GLN A 20 -8.87 -11.15 7.82
C GLN A 20 -8.28 -11.50 6.45
N LEU A 21 -8.60 -10.72 5.41
CA LEU A 21 -8.05 -10.91 4.06
C LEU A 21 -6.52 -10.89 4.07
N ILE A 22 -5.93 -9.96 4.82
CA ILE A 22 -4.47 -9.83 4.95
C ILE A 22 -3.90 -11.04 5.68
N GLN A 23 -4.48 -11.46 6.81
CA GLN A 23 -4.03 -12.61 7.58
C GLN A 23 -4.09 -13.91 6.76
N ASP A 24 -5.15 -14.09 5.97
CA ASP A 24 -5.33 -15.29 5.13
C ASP A 24 -4.31 -15.35 3.99
N LYS A 25 -3.97 -14.19 3.39
CA LYS A 25 -3.02 -14.11 2.27
C LYS A 25 -1.57 -14.05 2.71
N PHE A 26 -1.30 -13.43 3.85
CA PHE A 26 0.03 -13.19 4.41
C PHE A 26 0.06 -13.63 5.87
N PRO A 27 0.04 -14.95 6.15
CA PRO A 27 0.02 -15.45 7.51
C PRO A 27 1.23 -14.92 8.29
N SER A 28 0.94 -14.15 9.35
CA SER A 28 1.94 -13.60 10.26
C SER A 28 1.49 -13.79 11.71
N THR A 29 2.47 -13.84 12.61
CA THR A 29 2.23 -13.72 14.06
C THR A 29 2.20 -12.26 14.51
N ASP A 30 2.65 -11.34 13.65
CA ASP A 30 2.67 -9.92 13.94
C ASP A 30 1.25 -9.33 13.86
N PRO A 31 0.86 -8.42 14.77
CA PRO A 31 -0.45 -7.80 14.72
C PRO A 31 -0.58 -6.88 13.50
N ILE A 32 -1.67 -7.07 12.73
CA ILE A 32 -1.99 -6.22 11.57
C ILE A 32 -2.54 -4.88 12.06
N MET A 33 -1.77 -3.81 11.84
CA MET A 33 -2.18 -2.44 12.12
C MET A 33 -2.58 -1.74 10.82
N LEU A 34 -3.80 -1.20 10.80
CA LEU A 34 -4.31 -0.43 9.68
C LEU A 34 -4.25 1.07 10.03
N GLY A 35 -3.59 1.88 9.21
CA GLY A 35 -3.62 3.34 9.34
C GLY A 35 -4.98 3.93 8.94
N ASP A 36 -5.08 5.25 8.91
CA ASP A 36 -6.25 5.93 8.33
C ASP A 36 -6.15 6.04 6.81
N TRP A 37 -7.26 6.40 6.18
CA TRP A 37 -7.24 6.81 4.77
C TRP A 37 -6.60 8.19 4.64
N GLU A 38 -5.54 8.26 3.86
CA GLU A 38 -4.78 9.48 3.63
C GLU A 38 -4.81 9.86 2.16
N VAL A 39 -4.79 11.17 1.90
CA VAL A 39 -4.48 11.72 0.57
C VAL A 39 -3.02 12.16 0.61
N GLY A 40 -2.17 11.50 -0.17
CA GLY A 40 -0.77 11.89 -0.29
C GLY A 40 -0.67 13.33 -0.78
N THR A 41 0.24 14.12 -0.22
CA THR A 41 0.47 15.52 -0.66
C THR A 41 1.65 15.64 -1.62
N GLY A 42 2.18 14.51 -2.11
CA GLY A 42 3.42 14.38 -2.89
C GLY A 42 4.56 13.78 -2.07
N ARG A 43 5.51 13.13 -2.76
CA ARG A 43 6.69 12.39 -2.26
C ARG A 43 6.63 11.96 -0.79
N PHE A 44 5.75 11.02 -0.46
CA PHE A 44 5.98 10.13 0.67
C PHE A 44 7.06 9.12 0.27
N SER A 45 7.94 8.72 1.18
CA SER A 45 8.76 7.53 1.03
C SER A 45 8.60 6.74 2.31
N SER A 46 8.38 5.44 2.25
CA SER A 46 8.38 4.57 3.44
C SER A 46 9.76 4.45 4.10
N LEU A 47 10.77 5.17 3.60
CA LEU A 47 11.98 5.52 4.36
C LEU A 47 11.78 6.74 5.28
N GLN A 48 10.57 7.30 5.36
CA GLN A 48 10.26 8.40 6.28
C GLN A 48 10.40 7.94 7.72
N LYS A 49 11.14 8.73 8.49
CA LYS A 49 11.24 8.69 9.96
C LYS A 49 9.84 8.53 10.56
N GLY A 50 9.54 7.37 11.12
CA GLY A 50 8.25 7.10 11.76
C GLY A 50 7.83 5.64 11.70
N LEU A 51 8.25 4.90 10.67
CA LEU A 51 8.16 3.44 10.72
C LEU A 51 9.22 2.93 11.70
N PRO A 52 8.83 2.18 12.76
CA PRO A 52 9.78 1.61 13.69
C PRO A 52 10.81 0.79 12.93
N GLN A 53 12.10 1.04 13.18
CA GLN A 53 13.17 0.20 12.64
C GLN A 53 12.89 -1.25 13.06
N GLY A 54 12.63 -2.13 12.09
CA GLY A 54 12.35 -3.55 12.31
C GLY A 54 10.94 -4.05 11.98
N ARG A 55 9.97 -3.18 11.63
CA ARG A 55 8.63 -3.61 11.17
C ARG A 55 8.63 -3.98 9.68
N LYS A 56 7.82 -4.97 9.28
CA LYS A 56 7.59 -5.34 7.88
C LYS A 56 6.35 -4.59 7.38
N LEU A 57 6.44 -3.91 6.23
CA LEU A 57 5.29 -3.20 5.67
C LEU A 57 4.42 -4.17 4.86
N CYS A 58 3.41 -4.79 5.46
CA CYS A 58 2.58 -5.76 4.73
C CYS A 58 1.98 -5.19 3.44
N GLY A 59 1.62 -3.90 3.43
CA GLY A 59 1.28 -3.26 2.18
C GLY A 59 0.61 -1.90 2.27
N VAL A 60 0.05 -1.48 1.15
CA VAL A 60 -0.69 -0.24 0.97
C VAL A 60 -1.98 -0.53 0.22
N VAL A 61 -3.13 -0.17 0.78
CA VAL A 61 -4.39 -0.20 0.02
C VAL A 61 -4.53 1.11 -0.73
N VAL A 62 -4.68 1.05 -2.05
CA VAL A 62 -4.78 2.22 -2.92
C VAL A 62 -6.18 2.30 -3.52
N ARG A 63 -6.83 3.46 -3.42
CA ARG A 63 -8.09 3.76 -4.12
C ARG A 63 -7.78 4.43 -5.45
N VAL A 64 -8.17 3.80 -6.55
CA VAL A 64 -7.80 4.25 -7.91
C VAL A 64 -8.65 5.43 -8.40
N HIS A 65 -9.94 5.49 -8.08
CA HIS A 65 -10.79 6.65 -8.38
C HIS A 65 -10.65 7.72 -7.30
N SER A 66 -9.50 8.39 -7.25
CA SER A 66 -9.19 9.47 -6.29
C SER A 66 -8.62 10.71 -6.96
N GLU A 67 -7.95 11.59 -6.19
CA GLU A 67 -7.13 12.64 -6.80
C GLU A 67 -6.01 12.06 -7.67
N ASN A 68 -5.49 12.89 -8.57
CA ASN A 68 -4.49 12.44 -9.55
C ASN A 68 -3.14 12.20 -8.86
N GLY A 69 -2.62 10.99 -9.00
CA GLY A 69 -1.36 10.59 -8.39
C GLY A 69 -1.03 9.14 -8.68
N ALA A 70 -0.02 8.60 -8.01
CA ALA A 70 0.30 7.19 -8.04
C ALA A 70 1.00 6.75 -6.76
N VAL A 71 0.85 5.47 -6.41
CA VAL A 71 1.70 4.81 -5.43
C VAL A 71 2.73 3.97 -6.19
N ARG A 72 4.02 4.26 -6.00
CA ARG A 72 5.13 3.54 -6.62
C ARG A 72 5.83 2.66 -5.59
N VAL A 73 6.01 1.40 -5.90
CA VAL A 73 6.79 0.45 -5.10
C VAL A 73 8.07 0.10 -5.86
N GLY A 74 9.19 0.01 -5.15
CA GLY A 74 10.48 -0.42 -5.69
C GLY A 74 11.33 -1.07 -4.60
N GLY A 75 12.46 -1.65 -4.98
CA GLY A 75 13.39 -2.24 -4.03
C GLY A 75 14.60 -1.35 -3.77
N GLU A 76 15.34 -1.61 -2.69
CA GLU A 76 16.63 -0.97 -2.44
C GLU A 76 17.56 -1.08 -3.66
N ILE A 77 18.48 -0.12 -3.79
CA ILE A 77 19.37 0.13 -4.94
C ILE A 77 20.13 -1.13 -5.44
N TYR A 78 20.28 -2.16 -4.60
CA TYR A 78 20.99 -3.40 -4.90
C TYR A 78 20.08 -4.60 -5.21
N SER A 79 18.77 -4.40 -5.24
CA SER A 79 17.79 -5.43 -5.58
C SER A 79 17.32 -5.24 -7.03
N ASN A 80 17.28 -6.32 -7.82
CA ASN A 80 16.77 -6.32 -9.21
C ASN A 80 15.23 -6.10 -9.29
N VAL A 81 14.67 -5.29 -8.39
CA VAL A 81 13.24 -5.10 -8.22
C VAL A 81 12.75 -4.06 -9.22
N LYS A 82 11.92 -4.49 -10.17
CA LYS A 82 11.22 -3.58 -11.07
C LYS A 82 10.34 -2.62 -10.26
N THR A 83 10.38 -1.34 -10.63
CA THR A 83 9.45 -0.36 -10.08
C THR A 83 8.06 -0.60 -10.64
N GLU A 84 7.04 -0.46 -9.80
CA GLU A 84 5.64 -0.65 -10.16
C GLU A 84 4.82 0.55 -9.69
N ASN A 85 3.96 1.08 -10.55
CA ASN A 85 3.04 2.18 -10.22
C ASN A 85 1.60 1.66 -10.17
N VAL A 86 0.85 2.01 -9.13
CA VAL A 86 -0.62 2.10 -9.18
C VAL A 86 -0.98 3.55 -9.42
N GLU A 87 -1.49 3.84 -10.59
CA GLU A 87 -2.03 5.16 -10.90
C GLU A 87 -3.40 5.36 -10.23
N THR A 88 -3.65 6.60 -9.86
CA THR A 88 -4.88 7.06 -9.23
C THR A 88 -5.34 8.32 -9.95
N GLY A 89 -6.66 8.51 -10.10
CA GLY A 89 -7.22 9.68 -10.74
C GLY A 89 -8.73 9.60 -10.91
N ARG A 90 -9.38 10.75 -10.97
CA ARG A 90 -10.85 10.86 -11.03
C ARG A 90 -11.46 10.28 -12.30
N HIS A 91 -10.62 10.03 -13.31
CA HIS A 91 -11.01 9.45 -14.59
C HIS A 91 -10.82 7.92 -14.66
N LEU A 92 -10.18 7.32 -13.64
CA LEU A 92 -9.96 5.88 -13.56
C LEU A 92 -11.16 5.20 -12.89
N LYS A 93 -11.26 3.87 -13.02
CA LYS A 93 -12.32 3.09 -12.39
C LYS A 93 -12.17 3.09 -10.86
N ASN A 94 -13.31 3.02 -10.15
CA ASN A 94 -13.30 2.93 -8.69
C ASN A 94 -12.94 1.52 -8.24
N GLU A 95 -11.66 1.31 -7.97
CA GLU A 95 -11.08 0.03 -7.60
C GLU A 95 -10.13 0.21 -6.41
N HIS A 96 -9.94 -0.86 -5.65
CA HIS A 96 -8.97 -0.92 -4.56
C HIS A 96 -7.95 -2.02 -4.83
N PHE A 97 -6.69 -1.71 -4.55
CA PHE A 97 -5.58 -2.66 -4.68
C PHE A 97 -4.76 -2.68 -3.42
N LEU A 98 -4.43 -3.87 -2.95
CA LEU A 98 -3.38 -4.08 -1.97
C LEU A 98 -2.03 -4.15 -2.69
N LEU A 99 -1.08 -3.32 -2.29
CA LEU A 99 0.30 -3.33 -2.73
C LEU A 99 1.19 -3.88 -1.64
N VAL A 100 1.78 -5.05 -1.84
CA VAL A 100 2.64 -5.70 -0.84
C VAL A 100 4.07 -5.17 -0.93
N VAL A 101 4.68 -4.82 0.21
CA VAL A 101 6.02 -4.22 0.27
C VAL A 101 6.92 -5.01 1.22
N ASP A 102 7.75 -5.91 0.69
CA ASP A 102 8.65 -6.69 1.54
C ASP A 102 9.64 -5.84 2.35
N ALA A 103 10.21 -6.43 3.40
CA ALA A 103 11.30 -5.81 4.14
C ALA A 103 12.47 -5.43 3.21
N GLY A 104 13.01 -4.22 3.37
CA GLY A 104 14.06 -3.69 2.50
C GLY A 104 13.56 -3.12 1.16
N ASN A 105 12.25 -3.16 0.88
CA ASN A 105 11.66 -2.44 -0.24
C ASN A 105 11.08 -1.10 0.23
N TRP A 106 10.86 -0.20 -0.73
CA TRP A 106 10.28 1.10 -0.48
C TRP A 106 8.97 1.29 -1.25
N CYS A 107 8.13 2.15 -0.70
CA CYS A 107 6.92 2.65 -1.33
C CYS A 107 6.96 4.18 -1.29
N ILE A 108 6.67 4.83 -2.42
CA ILE A 108 6.55 6.29 -2.51
C ILE A 108 5.20 6.71 -3.07
N THR A 109 4.71 7.87 -2.64
CA THR A 109 3.54 8.50 -3.26
C THR A 109 4.00 9.59 -4.23
N LEU A 110 3.36 9.65 -5.40
CA LEU A 110 3.61 10.61 -6.46
C LEU A 110 2.32 11.38 -6.71
N GLY A 111 2.34 12.72 -6.67
CA GLY A 111 1.11 13.49 -6.75
C GLY A 111 0.21 13.27 -5.53
N ARG A 112 -1.10 13.06 -5.75
CA ARG A 112 -2.09 12.96 -4.67
C ARG A 112 -2.91 11.66 -4.65
N PRO A 113 -2.29 10.49 -4.50
CA PRO A 113 -3.04 9.25 -4.38
C PRO A 113 -3.80 9.17 -3.05
N THR A 114 -4.98 8.56 -3.05
CA THR A 114 -5.64 8.13 -1.81
C THR A 114 -5.20 6.72 -1.45
N TYR A 115 -4.65 6.54 -0.26
CA TYR A 115 -4.13 5.26 0.20
C TYR A 115 -4.36 5.04 1.70
N ARG A 116 -4.07 3.82 2.14
CA ARG A 116 -4.06 3.42 3.54
C ARG A 116 -2.86 2.51 3.81
N LEU A 117 -2.06 2.82 4.83
CA LEU A 117 -0.90 2.00 5.21
C LEU A 117 -1.32 0.78 6.03
N ILE A 118 -0.64 -0.34 5.81
CA ILE A 118 -0.83 -1.60 6.53
C ILE A 118 0.51 -2.08 7.06
N LEU A 119 0.62 -2.20 8.37
CA LEU A 119 1.82 -2.67 9.05
C LEU A 119 1.58 -4.05 9.67
N MET A 120 2.59 -4.91 9.57
CA MET A 120 2.70 -6.16 10.31
C MET A 120 4.03 -6.15 11.06
#